data_AF-A0A9C9XAP0-F1
#
_entry.id   AF-A0A9C9XAP0-F1
#
_cell.length_a   1.000
_cell.length_b   1.000
_cell.length_c   1.000
_cell.angle_alpha   90.00
_cell.angle_beta   90.00
_cell.angle_gamma   90.00
#
_symmetry.space_group_name_H-M   'P 1'
#
loop_
_entity.id
_entity.type
_entity.pdbx_description
1 polymer ?
#
loop_
_entity_poly.entity_id
_entity_poly.type
_entity_poly.pdbx_seq_one_letter_code
_entity_poly.pdbx_strand_id
1 'polypeptide(L)'
;MPSGITSSKRFFGLLLAMLAGLAAAPVAQADSMMAQLSSDSARFRYTTTGLGQSFGNLETSFGFLYTDNSGEKNSYLADVGSFVRGESVEAPIIVSIGGR
;
A
#
# COMPACT_ATOMS: atom_id res chain seq x y z
N MET A 1 -41.29 25.04 15.18
CA MET A 1 -40.51 23.86 15.63
C MET A 1 -41.18 22.61 15.09
N PRO A 2 -40.49 21.80 14.27
CA PRO A 2 -40.34 20.39 14.64
C PRO A 2 -38.91 19.84 14.41
N SER A 3 -38.40 19.22 15.47
CA SER A 3 -37.56 18.01 15.55
C SER A 3 -36.66 17.65 14.36
N GLY A 4 -35.36 17.94 14.52
CA GLY A 4 -34.32 17.10 13.95
C GLY A 4 -34.18 15.81 14.75
N ILE A 5 -34.03 14.68 14.06
CA ILE A 5 -33.24 13.46 14.38
C ILE A 5 -33.52 12.48 13.22
N THR A 6 -32.76 12.59 12.12
CA THR A 6 -32.81 11.56 11.04
C THR A 6 -31.50 11.47 10.23
N SER A 7 -30.32 11.65 10.84
CA SER A 7 -29.04 11.63 10.08
C SER A 7 -28.05 10.52 10.48
N SER A 8 -28.22 9.82 11.61
CA SER A 8 -27.20 8.86 12.09
C SER A 8 -27.29 7.46 11.46
N LYS A 9 -28.47 7.02 11.03
CA LYS A 9 -28.67 5.64 10.49
C LYS A 9 -28.04 5.42 9.11
N ARG A 10 -27.86 6.49 8.31
CA ARG A 10 -27.31 6.40 6.94
C ARG A 10 -25.79 6.28 6.92
N PHE A 11 -25.09 6.88 7.89
CA PHE A 11 -23.64 6.77 8.00
C PHE A 11 -23.18 5.38 8.43
N PHE A 12 -23.93 4.72 9.32
CA PHE A 12 -23.58 3.39 9.80
C PHE A 12 -23.66 2.32 8.70
N GLY A 13 -24.67 2.41 7.83
CA GLY A 13 -24.80 1.51 6.68
C GLY A 13 -23.66 1.67 5.66
N LEU A 14 -23.19 2.90 5.45
CA LEU A 14 -22.08 3.17 4.52
C LEU A 14 -20.74 2.66 5.06
N LEU A 15 -20.50 2.82 6.36
CA LEU A 15 -19.32 2.29 7.03
C LEU A 15 -19.29 0.75 6.98
N LEU A 16 -20.44 0.11 7.21
CA LEU A 16 -20.57 -1.35 7.17
C LEU A 16 -20.42 -1.90 5.74
N ALA A 17 -20.95 -1.21 4.74
CA ALA A 17 -20.76 -1.55 3.34
C ALA A 17 -19.31 -1.38 2.89
N MET A 18 -18.59 -0.36 3.37
CA MET A 18 -17.16 -0.20 3.14
C MET A 18 -16.36 -1.33 3.79
N LEU A 19 -16.65 -1.71 5.04
CA LEU A 19 -15.97 -2.83 5.70
C LEU A 19 -16.24 -4.16 5.00
N ALA A 20 -17.48 -4.40 4.55
CA ALA A 20 -17.83 -5.60 3.81
C ALA A 20 -17.18 -5.65 2.42
N GLY A 21 -17.05 -4.51 1.74
CA GLY A 21 -16.31 -4.39 0.48
C GLY A 21 -14.80 -4.62 0.65
N LEU A 22 -14.23 -4.20 1.78
CA LEU A 22 -12.82 -4.43 2.10
C LEU A 22 -12.53 -5.91 2.39
N ALA A 23 -13.48 -6.63 2.99
CA ALA A 23 -13.37 -8.07 3.27
C ALA A 23 -13.53 -8.96 2.02
N ALA A 24 -14.16 -8.44 0.96
CA ALA A 24 -14.33 -9.14 -0.33
C ALA A 24 -13.22 -8.82 -1.34
N ALA A 25 -12.27 -7.95 -0.99
CA ALA A 25 -11.10 -7.73 -1.82
C ALA A 25 -10.32 -9.05 -1.95
N PRO A 26 -9.94 -9.47 -3.17
CA PRO A 26 -9.06 -10.61 -3.33
C PRO A 26 -7.83 -10.38 -2.47
N VAL A 27 -7.52 -11.35 -1.62
CA VAL A 27 -6.25 -11.37 -0.89
C VAL A 27 -5.15 -11.33 -1.94
N ALA A 28 -4.56 -10.14 -2.15
CA ALA A 28 -3.42 -10.01 -3.04
C ALA A 28 -2.36 -10.98 -2.52
N GLN A 29 -2.09 -12.03 -3.28
CA GLN A 29 -1.03 -12.95 -2.92
C GLN A 29 0.29 -12.21 -3.13
N ALA A 30 1.15 -12.30 -2.11
CA ALA A 30 2.48 -11.72 -2.19
C ALA A 30 3.27 -12.55 -3.20
N ASP A 31 3.84 -11.92 -4.22
CA ASP A 31 4.81 -12.62 -5.05
C ASP A 31 6.16 -12.68 -4.33
N SER A 32 6.50 -11.62 -3.60
CA SER A 32 7.70 -11.63 -2.76
C SER A 32 7.56 -10.72 -1.56
N MET A 33 8.24 -11.11 -0.48
CA MET A 33 8.44 -10.29 0.70
C MET A 33 9.92 -10.25 1.02
N MET A 34 10.45 -9.05 1.20
CA MET A 34 11.84 -8.79 1.53
C MET A 34 11.89 -8.12 2.90
N ALA A 35 12.66 -8.69 3.82
CA ALA A 35 13.05 -8.06 5.07
C ALA A 35 14.57 -7.90 5.08
N GLN A 36 15.05 -6.69 5.33
CA GLN A 36 16.47 -6.38 5.48
C GLN A 36 16.66 -5.71 6.84
N LEU A 37 17.54 -6.29 7.65
CA LEU A 37 17.90 -5.79 8.96
C LEU A 37 19.38 -5.42 8.92
N SER A 38 19.69 -4.21 9.37
CA SER A 38 21.03 -3.67 9.54
C SER A 38 21.20 -3.23 11.00
N SER A 39 22.41 -2.85 11.39
CA SER A 39 22.68 -2.28 12.71
C SER A 39 21.94 -0.95 12.96
N ASP A 40 21.60 -0.24 11.90
CA ASP A 40 21.05 1.12 11.91
C ASP A 40 19.71 1.24 11.17
N SER A 41 19.21 0.18 10.56
CA SER A 41 18.00 0.25 9.75
C SER A 41 17.24 -1.07 9.67
N ALA A 42 15.93 -0.95 9.49
CA ALA A 42 15.05 -2.08 9.23
C ALA A 42 14.17 -1.74 8.03
N ARG A 43 14.22 -2.57 7.00
CA ARG A 43 13.43 -2.40 5.78
C ARG A 43 12.55 -3.60 5.55
N PHE A 44 11.27 -3.33 5.31
CA PHE A 44 10.29 -4.30 4.86
C PHE A 44 9.78 -3.86 3.50
N ARG A 45 9.68 -4.80 2.57
CA ARG A 45 9.07 -4.56 1.28
C ARG A 45 8.23 -5.75 0.88
N TYR A 46 7.03 -5.46 0.47
CA TYR A 46 6.05 -6.42 -0.01
C TYR A 46 5.78 -6.10 -1.47
N THR A 47 5.82 -7.11 -2.33
CA THR A 47 5.60 -6.95 -3.75
C THR A 47 4.57 -7.95 -4.27
N THR A 48 3.64 -7.49 -5.09
CA THR A 48 2.54 -8.30 -5.66
C THR A 48 2.28 -7.89 -7.10
N THR A 49 2.08 -8.87 -7.97
CA THR A 49 1.65 -8.70 -9.38
C THR A 49 0.14 -8.86 -9.53
N GLY A 50 -0.55 -9.36 -8.49
CA GLY A 50 -1.97 -9.73 -8.56
C GLY A 50 -2.92 -8.56 -8.85
N LEU A 51 -2.52 -7.32 -8.53
CA LEU A 51 -3.37 -6.14 -8.73
C LEU A 51 -3.44 -5.64 -10.18
N GLY A 52 -2.61 -6.17 -11.10
CA GLY A 52 -2.64 -5.73 -12.49
C GLY A 52 -2.14 -6.73 -13.53
N GLN A 53 -2.25 -8.03 -13.27
CA GLN A 53 -2.03 -9.07 -14.30
C GLN A 53 -2.90 -8.83 -15.56
N SER A 54 -4.10 -8.25 -15.42
CA SER A 54 -4.97 -7.89 -16.55
C SER A 54 -4.50 -6.68 -17.36
N PHE A 55 -3.59 -5.87 -16.82
CA PHE A 55 -3.12 -4.61 -17.43
C PHE A 55 -1.66 -4.69 -17.91
N GLY A 56 -1.11 -5.91 -18.06
CA GLY A 56 0.20 -6.13 -18.67
C GLY A 56 1.34 -6.21 -17.66
N ASN A 57 1.37 -7.26 -16.83
CA ASN A 57 2.45 -7.55 -15.89
C ASN A 57 2.80 -6.34 -14.99
N LEU A 58 1.77 -5.74 -14.42
CA LEU A 58 1.92 -4.68 -13.44
C LEU A 58 2.34 -5.29 -12.09
N GLU A 59 3.46 -4.83 -11.57
CA GLU A 59 3.99 -5.20 -10.27
C GLU A 59 3.80 -4.01 -9.31
N THR A 60 3.23 -4.24 -8.13
CA THR A 60 2.94 -3.23 -7.12
C THR A 60 3.75 -3.54 -5.88
N SER A 61 4.41 -2.53 -5.31
CA SER A 61 5.22 -2.65 -4.11
C SER A 61 4.74 -1.74 -2.99
N PHE A 62 4.84 -2.23 -1.77
CA PHE A 62 4.63 -1.49 -0.53
C PHE A 62 5.91 -1.62 0.30
N GLY A 63 6.49 -0.51 0.71
CA GLY A 63 7.74 -0.44 1.43
C GLY A 63 7.61 0.33 2.74
N PHE A 64 8.36 -0.14 3.74
CA PHE A 64 8.59 0.56 4.99
C PHE A 64 10.07 0.49 5.34
N LEU A 65 10.66 1.62 5.69
CA LEU A 65 12.05 1.75 6.12
C LEU A 65 12.09 2.53 7.42
N TYR A 66 12.69 1.93 8.43
CA TYR A 66 13.12 2.60 9.64
C TYR A 66 14.64 2.80 9.58
N THR A 67 15.11 3.97 9.99
CA THR A 67 16.54 4.23 10.20
C THR A 67 16.72 4.86 11.57
N ASP A 68 17.53 4.22 12.39
CA ASP A 68 18.04 4.75 13.65
C ASP A 68 19.19 5.71 13.34
N ASN A 69 19.00 6.98 13.65
CA ASN A 69 20.04 7.99 13.49
C ASN A 69 20.61 8.25 14.86
N SER A 70 21.66 7.52 15.23
CA SER A 70 22.32 7.66 16.53
C SER A 70 22.82 9.10 16.73
N GLY A 71 22.08 9.90 17.49
CA GLY A 71 22.38 11.31 17.78
C GLY A 71 21.42 12.33 17.17
N GLU A 72 20.51 11.91 16.29
CA GLU A 72 19.45 12.73 15.72
C GLU A 72 18.07 12.07 15.88
N LYS A 73 17.04 12.66 15.28
CA LYS A 73 15.71 12.05 15.24
C LYS A 73 15.70 10.87 14.28
N ASN A 74 15.20 9.73 14.74
CA ASN A 74 14.98 8.56 13.90
C ASN A 74 14.08 8.90 12.71
N SER A 75 14.33 8.25 11.58
CA SER A 75 13.57 8.47 10.35
C SER A 75 12.77 7.24 9.96
N TYR A 76 11.59 7.50 9.40
CA TYR A 76 10.69 6.49 8.89
C TYR A 76 10.37 6.87 7.46
N LEU A 77 10.25 5.89 6.57
CA LEU A 77 9.81 6.10 5.21
C LEU A 77 8.82 5.00 4.86
N ALA A 78 7.62 5.40 4.44
CA ALA A 78 6.65 4.50 3.85
C ALA A 78 6.52 4.85 2.37
N ASP A 79 6.58 3.84 1.51
CA ASP A 79 6.43 3.99 0.07
C ASP A 79 5.41 3.01 -0.51
N VAL A 80 4.68 3.47 -1.51
CA VAL A 80 3.85 2.62 -2.36
C VAL A 80 4.18 2.94 -3.79
N GLY A 81 4.45 1.90 -4.57
CA GLY A 81 4.82 2.06 -5.96
C GLY A 81 4.20 0.99 -6.84
N SER A 82 4.18 1.27 -8.13
CA SER A 82 3.78 0.32 -9.15
C SER A 82 4.70 0.47 -10.35
N PHE A 83 5.01 -0.64 -11.00
CA PHE A 83 5.91 -0.69 -12.12
C PHE A 83 5.43 -1.70 -13.15
N VAL A 84 5.54 -1.31 -14.42
CA VAL A 84 5.12 -2.12 -15.56
C VAL A 84 6.34 -2.84 -16.10
N ARG A 85 6.31 -4.18 -16.16
CA ARG A 85 7.41 -5.01 -16.68
C ARG A 85 6.93 -5.88 -17.84
N GLY A 86 7.29 -5.54 -19.07
CA GLY A 86 6.90 -6.33 -20.26
C GLY A 86 7.97 -6.32 -21.33
N GLU A 87 8.02 -7.37 -22.16
CA GLU A 87 8.98 -7.54 -23.26
C GLU A 87 8.92 -6.43 -24.33
N SER A 88 7.83 -5.63 -24.34
CA SER A 88 7.60 -4.51 -25.27
C SER A 88 7.92 -3.12 -24.71
N VAL A 89 8.50 -3.01 -23.51
CA VAL A 89 8.89 -1.71 -22.94
C VAL A 89 10.41 -1.68 -22.77
N GLU A 90 11.08 -0.78 -23.52
CA GLU A 90 12.54 -0.64 -23.54
C GLU A 90 13.13 -0.31 -22.16
N ALA A 91 12.34 0.30 -21.27
CA ALA A 91 12.66 0.51 -19.87
C ALA A 91 11.40 0.43 -18.99
N PRO A 92 11.47 -0.14 -17.76
CA PRO A 92 10.33 -0.21 -16.86
C PRO A 92 9.89 1.21 -16.43
N ILE A 93 8.60 1.50 -16.52
CA ILE A 93 8.03 2.74 -15.98
C ILE A 93 7.71 2.48 -14.50
N ILE A 94 8.28 3.30 -13.61
CA ILE A 94 8.12 3.20 -12.15
C ILE A 94 7.42 4.45 -11.64
N VAL A 95 6.28 4.28 -10.97
CA VAL A 95 5.59 5.35 -10.25
C VAL A 95 5.58 4.99 -8.78
N SER A 96 6.13 5.85 -7.93
CA SER A 96 6.16 5.64 -6.48
C SER A 96 5.83 6.92 -5.72
N ILE A 97 5.04 6.81 -4.67
CA ILE A 97 4.77 7.88 -3.71
C ILE A 97 5.34 7.44 -2.36
N GLY A 98 6.18 8.29 -1.77
CA GLY A 98 6.79 8.03 -0.48
C GLY A 98 6.75 9.26 0.42
N GLY A 99 6.59 9.05 1.72
CA GLY A 99 6.59 10.09 2.75
C GLY A 99 7.64 9.80 3.83
N ARG A 100 8.15 10.87 4.47
CA ARG A 100 9.10 10.82 5.59
C ARG A 100 8.48 11.45 6.84
#